data_AF-A0A7V9PIT7-F1
#
_entry.id   AF-A0A7V9PIT7-F1
#
_cell.length_a   1.000
_cell.length_b   1.000
_cell.length_c   1.000
_cell.angle_alpha   90.00
_cell.angle_beta   90.00
_cell.angle_gamma   90.00
#
_symmetry.space_group_name_H-M   'P 1'
#
loop_
_entity.id
_entity.type
_entity.pdbx_description
1 polymer ?
#
loop_
_entity_poly.entity_id
_entity_poly.type
_entity_poly.pdbx_seq_one_letter_code
_entity_poly.pdbx_strand_id
1 'polypeptide(L)'
;MSRTSAAAALLLVAAAGCARQAAPVVPTGDIVPAVVANYPELVELSLFLIGDAGSPSDDEPVFAALKSQVFATKGKSIIVFLGDNIYLRGLPDTNGIGRKEAERRIDEQIEVATATRTETYFIPGNHDWAYMGPTGWDAIRRQAAYIAHKGAPFALMVPRGGCPGPEYVDPSPHLRLVMLDTQWWVHDYARPHDSTSACATYTPSMVVNALNRQLLSAGDRHVVVVGHHPLASGGTHGGNLGWEGHLFPLRAINRKLWIPLPLVGSYYTLNRQQGSSDQDIAGPRNERMRRAFELVFALRKPLVYAAGH
;
A
#
# COMPACT_ATOMS: atom_id res chain seq x y z
N MET A 1 0.60 50.44 40.94
CA MET A 1 -0.30 49.79 39.95
C MET A 1 0.50 49.59 38.67
N SER A 2 1.00 48.38 38.48
CA SER A 2 2.07 48.02 37.55
C SER A 2 1.56 47.77 36.13
N ARG A 3 2.09 48.53 35.16
CA ARG A 3 2.03 48.23 33.73
C ARG A 3 3.18 47.29 33.36
N THR A 4 2.98 45.99 33.53
CA THR A 4 3.87 44.96 32.99
C THR A 4 3.11 43.65 32.95
N SER A 5 2.56 43.27 31.80
CA SER A 5 2.25 41.87 31.39
C SER A 5 1.42 41.86 30.11
N ALA A 6 2.01 42.23 28.98
CA ALA A 6 1.40 42.01 27.66
C ALA A 6 2.43 41.51 26.62
N ALA A 7 3.58 41.02 27.07
CA ALA A 7 4.68 40.58 26.20
C ALA A 7 5.13 39.12 26.48
N ALA A 8 4.28 38.30 27.12
CA ALA A 8 4.64 36.94 27.52
C ALA A 8 3.82 35.83 26.85
N ALA A 9 3.09 36.12 25.76
CA ALA A 9 2.27 35.13 25.06
C ALA A 9 2.74 34.82 23.62
N LEU A 10 3.95 35.28 23.22
CA LEU A 10 4.46 35.10 21.85
C LEU A 10 5.73 34.23 21.75
N LEU A 11 6.08 33.46 22.78
CA LEU A 11 7.38 32.78 22.87
C LEU A 11 7.29 31.34 23.40
N LEU A 12 6.25 30.59 23.00
CA LEU A 12 6.10 29.17 23.38
C LEU A 12 5.76 28.23 22.20
N VAL A 13 5.95 28.66 20.96
CA VAL A 13 5.83 27.79 19.76
C VAL A 13 7.20 27.36 19.20
N ALA A 14 8.31 27.90 19.71
CA ALA A 14 9.64 27.59 19.21
C ALA A 14 10.31 26.33 19.81
N ALA A 15 9.68 25.64 20.77
CA ALA A 15 10.32 24.52 21.50
C ALA A 15 9.90 23.11 21.06
N ALA A 16 8.92 22.96 20.15
CA ALA A 16 8.53 21.65 19.61
C ALA A 16 9.26 21.29 18.30
N GLY A 17 10.04 22.21 17.73
CA GLY A 17 10.72 22.06 16.43
C GLY A 17 12.06 21.34 16.45
N CYS A 18 12.48 20.77 17.59
CA CYS A 18 13.74 20.03 17.70
C CYS A 18 13.53 18.60 18.20
N ALA A 19 12.45 17.93 17.78
CA ALA A 19 12.53 16.47 17.70
C ALA A 19 13.53 16.18 16.58
N ARG A 20 14.72 15.69 16.94
CA ARG A 20 15.70 15.12 16.02
C ARG A 20 14.95 14.09 15.17
N GLN A 21 14.50 14.47 13.97
CA GLN A 21 14.58 13.54 12.86
C GLN A 21 16.05 13.13 12.88
N ALA A 22 16.33 11.92 13.34
CA ALA A 22 17.61 11.32 12.99
C ALA A 22 17.66 11.50 11.48
N ALA A 23 18.58 12.37 11.01
CA ALA A 23 18.79 12.52 9.58
C ALA A 23 18.86 11.08 9.04
N PRO A 24 18.13 10.75 7.96
CA PRO A 24 18.28 9.43 7.38
C PRO A 24 19.77 9.17 7.28
N VAL A 25 20.23 8.06 7.85
CA VAL A 25 21.64 7.68 7.77
C VAL A 25 21.92 7.57 6.29
N VAL A 26 22.44 8.64 5.70
CA VAL A 26 22.99 8.62 4.35
C VAL A 26 24.22 7.75 4.52
N PRO A 27 24.26 6.56 3.92
CA PRO A 27 25.43 5.72 4.00
C PRO A 27 26.60 6.57 3.47
N THR A 28 27.56 6.91 4.33
CA THR A 28 28.71 7.76 3.97
C THR A 28 29.79 6.96 3.22
N GLY A 29 29.42 5.85 2.61
CA GLY A 29 30.21 5.23 1.57
C GLY A 29 29.60 5.65 0.24
N ASP A 30 30.45 5.94 -0.75
CA ASP A 30 29.99 5.98 -2.13
C ASP A 30 29.26 4.66 -2.40
N ILE A 31 27.92 4.67 -2.38
CA ILE A 31 27.15 3.63 -3.03
C ILE A 31 27.34 3.92 -4.51
N VAL A 32 28.51 3.58 -5.03
CA VAL A 32 28.65 3.29 -6.44
C VAL A 32 27.74 2.09 -6.61
N PRO A 33 26.56 2.22 -7.26
CA PRO A 33 25.80 1.03 -7.61
C PRO A 33 26.79 0.17 -8.36
N ALA A 34 27.00 -1.08 -7.91
CA ALA A 34 27.79 -2.00 -8.70
C ALA A 34 27.25 -1.89 -10.12
N VAL A 35 28.14 -1.63 -11.08
CA VAL A 35 27.76 -1.65 -12.50
C VAL A 35 27.33 -3.08 -12.76
N VAL A 36 26.05 -3.37 -12.53
CA VAL A 36 25.44 -4.62 -12.90
C VAL A 36 25.47 -4.54 -14.41
N ALA A 37 26.44 -5.23 -15.00
CA ALA A 37 26.47 -5.42 -16.43
C ALA A 37 25.06 -5.89 -16.83
N ASN A 38 24.39 -5.06 -17.61
CA ASN A 38 22.98 -5.22 -17.92
C ASN A 38 22.91 -6.34 -18.96
N TYR A 39 22.79 -7.57 -18.47
CA TYR A 39 22.60 -8.77 -19.28
C TYR A 39 21.11 -9.12 -19.23
N PRO A 40 20.23 -8.40 -19.97
CA PRO A 40 18.79 -8.65 -19.95
C PRO A 40 18.44 -10.08 -20.37
N GLU A 41 19.32 -10.77 -21.10
CA GLU A 41 19.20 -12.19 -21.44
C GLU A 41 19.40 -13.14 -20.25
N LEU A 42 20.02 -12.69 -19.16
CA LEU A 42 20.17 -13.45 -17.92
C LEU A 42 19.06 -13.17 -16.90
N VAL A 43 18.15 -12.23 -17.21
CA VAL A 43 17.01 -11.92 -16.35
C VAL A 43 15.95 -12.99 -16.52
N GLU A 44 15.81 -13.85 -15.51
CA GLU A 44 14.81 -14.91 -15.47
C GLU A 44 13.38 -14.36 -15.33
N LEU A 45 13.20 -13.38 -14.44
CA LEU A 45 11.91 -12.82 -14.07
C LEU A 45 12.02 -11.33 -13.76
N SER A 46 11.14 -10.53 -14.37
CA SER A 46 10.91 -9.14 -13.98
C SER A 46 9.60 -9.01 -13.21
N LEU A 47 9.67 -8.38 -12.02
CA LEU A 47 8.51 -8.10 -11.19
C LEU A 47 8.19 -6.59 -11.24
N PHE A 48 7.03 -6.24 -11.80
CA PHE A 48 6.52 -4.87 -11.85
C PHE A 48 5.57 -4.63 -10.68
N LEU A 49 5.80 -3.55 -9.94
CA LEU A 49 5.05 -3.19 -8.74
C LEU A 49 4.48 -1.79 -8.91
N ILE A 50 3.16 -1.65 -8.79
CA ILE A 50 2.45 -0.38 -8.98
C ILE A 50 1.37 -0.23 -7.90
N GLY A 51 1.29 0.92 -7.22
CA GLY A 51 0.27 1.19 -6.20
C GLY A 51 -0.60 2.38 -6.59
N ASP A 52 -1.70 2.58 -5.87
CA ASP A 52 -2.51 3.80 -5.87
C ASP A 52 -3.01 4.20 -7.26
N ALA A 53 -3.33 3.17 -8.04
CA ALA A 53 -3.69 3.26 -9.46
C ALA A 53 -5.19 3.54 -9.69
N GLY A 54 -5.99 3.76 -8.64
CA GLY A 54 -7.45 3.74 -8.71
C GLY A 54 -8.14 5.01 -9.20
N SER A 55 -7.43 5.94 -9.83
CA SER A 55 -8.02 7.12 -10.47
C SER A 55 -7.28 7.51 -11.76
N PRO A 56 -7.12 6.56 -12.71
CA PRO A 56 -6.40 6.82 -13.94
C PRO A 56 -7.14 7.84 -14.80
N SER A 57 -6.37 8.67 -15.49
CA SER A 57 -6.88 9.49 -16.59
C SER A 57 -7.15 8.63 -17.82
N ASP A 58 -8.01 9.09 -18.74
CA ASP A 58 -8.33 8.34 -19.98
C ASP A 58 -7.09 7.90 -20.78
N ASP A 59 -6.01 8.69 -20.76
CA ASP A 59 -4.70 8.37 -21.35
C ASP A 59 -3.62 8.20 -20.27
N GLU A 60 -3.85 7.34 -19.27
CA GLU A 60 -2.95 7.17 -18.12
C GLU A 60 -1.49 6.86 -18.52
N PRO A 61 -0.55 7.82 -18.40
CA PRO A 61 0.81 7.66 -18.89
C PRO A 61 1.59 6.58 -18.14
N VAL A 62 1.27 6.33 -16.86
CA VAL A 62 1.93 5.28 -16.09
C VAL A 62 1.56 3.90 -16.62
N PHE A 63 0.32 3.68 -17.04
CA PHE A 63 -0.11 2.41 -17.64
C PHE A 63 0.48 2.22 -19.03
N ALA A 64 0.59 3.29 -19.83
CA ALA A 64 1.29 3.24 -21.10
C ALA A 64 2.78 2.87 -20.92
N ALA A 65 3.46 3.49 -19.96
CA ALA A 65 4.85 3.19 -19.62
C ALA A 65 5.01 1.74 -19.12
N LEU A 66 4.12 1.28 -18.25
CA LEU A 66 4.11 -0.10 -17.75
C LEU A 66 3.94 -1.10 -18.89
N LYS A 67 2.95 -0.92 -19.77
CA LYS A 67 2.78 -1.75 -20.97
C LYS A 67 4.06 -1.78 -21.82
N SER A 68 4.65 -0.62 -22.08
CA SER A 68 5.90 -0.51 -22.86
C SER A 68 7.07 -1.26 -22.23
N GLN A 69 7.28 -1.12 -20.91
CA GLN A 69 8.36 -1.81 -20.20
C GLN A 69 8.16 -3.33 -20.19
N VAL A 70 6.92 -3.80 -20.00
CA VAL A 70 6.59 -5.22 -20.06
C VAL A 70 6.87 -5.78 -21.45
N PHE A 71 6.45 -5.10 -22.53
CA PHE A 71 6.75 -5.54 -23.90
C PHE A 71 8.25 -5.53 -24.24
N ALA A 72 9.03 -4.62 -23.65
CA ALA A 72 10.47 -4.55 -23.85
C ALA A 72 11.24 -5.58 -23.01
N THR A 73 10.61 -6.19 -22.00
CA THR A 73 11.24 -7.15 -21.11
C THR A 73 11.45 -8.49 -21.81
N LYS A 74 12.67 -9.01 -21.72
CA LYS A 74 12.97 -10.40 -22.08
C LYS A 74 12.73 -11.29 -20.86
N GLY A 75 12.24 -12.50 -21.08
CA GLY A 75 11.94 -13.45 -19.99
C GLY A 75 10.51 -13.31 -19.45
N LYS A 76 10.25 -13.91 -18.28
CA LYS A 76 8.92 -13.90 -17.67
C LYS A 76 8.69 -12.57 -16.95
N SER A 77 7.49 -12.00 -17.08
CA SER A 77 7.07 -10.82 -16.31
C SER A 77 5.91 -11.18 -15.38
N ILE A 78 5.85 -10.50 -14.24
CA ILE A 78 4.70 -10.49 -13.32
C ILE A 78 4.38 -9.03 -12.99
N ILE A 79 3.10 -8.69 -12.92
CA ILE A 79 2.64 -7.38 -12.48
C ILE A 79 1.90 -7.55 -11.14
N VAL A 80 2.13 -6.64 -10.20
CA VAL A 80 1.37 -6.57 -8.95
C VAL A 80 0.86 -5.15 -8.74
N PHE A 81 -0.47 -5.02 -8.67
CA PHE A 81 -1.15 -3.82 -8.20
C PHE A 81 -1.26 -3.87 -6.67
N LEU A 82 -0.63 -2.91 -6.00
CA LEU A 82 -0.36 -2.86 -4.56
C LEU A 82 -1.49 -2.24 -3.72
N GLY A 83 -2.73 -2.30 -4.22
CA GLY A 83 -3.90 -1.75 -3.55
C GLY A 83 -4.30 -0.36 -4.01
N ASP A 84 -5.44 0.08 -3.48
CA ASP A 84 -6.16 1.28 -3.91
C ASP A 84 -6.42 1.28 -5.41
N ASN A 85 -6.91 0.13 -5.88
CA ASN A 85 -7.18 -0.11 -7.29
C ASN A 85 -8.44 0.63 -7.76
N ILE A 86 -9.34 1.03 -6.85
CA ILE A 86 -10.52 1.85 -7.18
C ILE A 86 -10.74 2.95 -6.12
N TYR A 87 -10.39 4.19 -6.48
CA TYR A 87 -10.80 5.35 -5.71
C TYR A 87 -12.27 5.71 -6.00
N LEU A 88 -13.02 6.30 -5.05
CA LEU A 88 -12.65 6.48 -3.65
C LEU A 88 -13.10 5.30 -2.76
N ARG A 89 -14.14 4.55 -3.16
CA ARG A 89 -14.86 3.60 -2.29
C ARG A 89 -14.98 2.21 -2.90
N GLY A 90 -13.95 1.75 -3.59
CA GLY A 90 -13.93 0.40 -4.13
C GLY A 90 -15.01 0.19 -5.16
N LEU A 91 -15.36 -1.07 -5.41
CA LEU A 91 -16.36 -1.44 -6.39
C LEU A 91 -17.79 -1.48 -5.78
N PRO A 92 -18.72 -0.58 -6.17
CA PRO A 92 -20.09 -0.56 -5.66
C PRO A 92 -20.91 -1.78 -6.13
N ASP A 93 -22.11 -1.94 -5.59
CA ASP A 93 -23.11 -2.86 -6.14
C ASP A 93 -23.44 -2.54 -7.60
N THR A 94 -24.01 -3.51 -8.32
CA THR A 94 -24.31 -3.41 -9.76
C THR A 94 -25.18 -2.21 -10.11
N ASN A 95 -26.11 -1.82 -9.23
CA ASN A 95 -26.97 -0.65 -9.38
C ASN A 95 -26.50 0.55 -8.54
N GLY A 96 -25.32 0.48 -7.94
CA GLY A 96 -24.78 1.51 -7.06
C GLY A 96 -24.33 2.76 -7.82
N ILE A 97 -24.45 3.92 -7.17
CA ILE A 97 -23.93 5.18 -7.69
C ILE A 97 -22.42 5.05 -7.90
N GLY A 98 -21.94 5.51 -9.06
CA GLY A 98 -20.52 5.47 -9.41
C GLY A 98 -20.03 4.11 -9.89
N ARG A 99 -20.89 3.09 -10.02
CA ARG A 99 -20.51 1.75 -10.52
C ARG A 99 -19.78 1.81 -11.86
N LYS A 100 -20.32 2.55 -12.84
CA LYS A 100 -19.72 2.69 -14.17
C LYS A 100 -18.30 3.27 -14.13
N GLU A 101 -18.08 4.27 -13.28
CA GLU A 101 -16.77 4.88 -13.12
C GLU A 101 -15.79 3.95 -12.39
N ALA A 102 -16.25 3.24 -11.36
CA ALA A 102 -15.45 2.22 -10.68
C ALA A 102 -15.03 1.09 -11.63
N GLU A 103 -15.93 0.63 -12.51
CA GLU A 103 -15.64 -0.35 -13.55
C GLU A 103 -14.62 0.18 -14.56
N ARG A 104 -14.79 1.41 -15.08
CA ARG A 104 -13.80 2.04 -15.98
C ARG A 104 -12.38 1.99 -15.39
N ARG A 105 -12.24 2.42 -14.13
CA ARG A 105 -10.93 2.51 -13.43
C ARG A 105 -10.24 1.15 -13.30
N ILE A 106 -10.98 0.11 -12.95
CA ILE A 106 -10.41 -1.24 -12.81
C ILE A 106 -10.22 -1.91 -14.18
N ASP A 107 -11.10 -1.62 -15.16
CA ASP A 107 -10.97 -2.12 -16.53
C ASP A 107 -9.67 -1.64 -17.18
N GLU A 108 -9.24 -0.39 -16.97
CA GLU A 108 -7.95 0.11 -17.49
C GLU A 108 -6.74 -0.65 -16.91
N GLN A 109 -6.79 -1.04 -15.64
CA GLN A 109 -5.74 -1.84 -15.02
C GLN A 109 -5.78 -3.30 -15.51
N ILE A 110 -6.97 -3.87 -15.68
CA ILE A 110 -7.17 -5.20 -16.27
C ILE A 110 -6.70 -5.22 -17.73
N GLU A 111 -6.89 -4.11 -18.46
CA GLU A 111 -6.40 -3.96 -19.84
C GLU A 111 -4.87 -4.07 -19.89
N VAL A 112 -4.13 -3.49 -18.93
CA VAL A 112 -2.67 -3.69 -18.86
C VAL A 112 -2.32 -5.17 -18.82
N ALA A 113 -2.96 -5.94 -17.93
CA ALA A 113 -2.71 -7.37 -17.77
C ALA A 113 -3.05 -8.16 -19.05
N THR A 114 -4.24 -7.91 -19.62
CA THR A 114 -4.75 -8.67 -20.77
C THR A 114 -4.06 -8.31 -22.08
N ALA A 115 -3.77 -7.03 -22.33
CA ALA A 115 -3.06 -6.57 -23.52
C ALA A 115 -1.60 -7.07 -23.54
N THR A 116 -0.94 -7.10 -22.38
CA THR A 116 0.43 -7.63 -22.25
C THR A 116 0.45 -9.15 -22.06
N ARG A 117 -0.71 -9.79 -21.87
CA ARG A 117 -0.85 -11.22 -21.55
C ARG A 117 0.02 -11.66 -20.36
N THR A 118 0.19 -10.75 -19.40
CA THR A 118 1.09 -10.94 -18.25
C THR A 118 0.30 -11.34 -17.02
N GLU A 119 0.79 -12.38 -16.33
CA GLU A 119 0.24 -12.83 -15.06
C GLU A 119 0.31 -11.68 -14.03
N THR A 120 -0.86 -11.26 -13.55
CA THR A 120 -1.07 -10.03 -12.82
C THR A 120 -1.88 -10.28 -11.55
N TYR A 121 -1.39 -9.77 -10.43
CA TYR A 121 -2.03 -9.90 -9.13
C TYR A 121 -2.46 -8.53 -8.59
N PHE A 122 -3.66 -8.47 -8.03
CA PHE A 122 -4.17 -7.30 -7.33
C PHE A 122 -4.27 -7.61 -5.84
N ILE A 123 -3.63 -6.84 -4.98
CA ILE A 123 -3.94 -6.84 -3.54
C ILE A 123 -4.89 -5.67 -3.24
N PRO A 124 -5.72 -5.73 -2.20
CA PRO A 124 -6.62 -4.63 -1.87
C PRO A 124 -5.95 -3.57 -0.98
N GLY A 125 -6.34 -2.32 -1.18
CA GLY A 125 -6.03 -1.19 -0.31
C GLY A 125 -7.22 -0.68 0.48
N ASN A 126 -7.04 0.41 1.21
CA ASN A 126 -8.08 0.93 2.11
C ASN A 126 -9.27 1.54 1.35
N HIS A 127 -9.04 2.08 0.16
CA HIS A 127 -10.11 2.57 -0.70
C HIS A 127 -10.93 1.44 -1.31
N ASP A 128 -10.29 0.32 -1.66
CA ASP A 128 -10.97 -0.88 -2.16
C ASP A 128 -11.94 -1.46 -1.11
N TRP A 129 -11.58 -1.36 0.18
CA TRP A 129 -12.45 -1.66 1.33
C TRP A 129 -13.52 -0.58 1.59
N ALA A 130 -14.15 -0.07 0.53
CA ALA A 130 -15.18 0.96 0.59
C ALA A 130 -14.75 2.22 1.38
N TYR A 131 -13.50 2.65 1.20
CA TYR A 131 -12.86 3.69 2.03
C TYR A 131 -12.94 3.37 3.53
N MET A 132 -12.47 2.18 3.88
CA MET A 132 -12.51 1.62 5.23
C MET A 132 -13.93 1.55 5.82
N GLY A 133 -14.98 1.55 4.98
CA GLY A 133 -16.37 1.64 5.42
C GLY A 133 -17.04 0.30 5.73
N PRO A 134 -18.28 0.31 6.26
CA PRO A 134 -18.99 -0.90 6.69
C PRO A 134 -19.32 -1.89 5.57
N THR A 135 -19.37 -1.43 4.32
CA THR A 135 -19.61 -2.27 3.13
C THR A 135 -18.31 -2.75 2.49
N GLY A 136 -17.15 -2.55 3.14
CA GLY A 136 -15.84 -2.85 2.61
C GLY A 136 -15.65 -4.33 2.23
N TRP A 137 -16.12 -5.24 3.08
CA TRP A 137 -16.01 -6.68 2.79
C TRP A 137 -16.80 -7.07 1.52
N ASP A 138 -18.00 -6.52 1.34
CA ASP A 138 -18.78 -6.74 0.13
C ASP A 138 -18.09 -6.15 -1.11
N ALA A 139 -17.50 -4.96 -0.98
CA ALA A 139 -16.76 -4.32 -2.05
C ALA A 139 -15.57 -5.16 -2.52
N ILE A 140 -14.77 -5.70 -1.60
CA ILE A 140 -13.67 -6.60 -1.92
C ILE A 140 -14.15 -7.87 -2.63
N ARG A 141 -15.24 -8.49 -2.15
CA ARG A 141 -15.80 -9.68 -2.81
C ARG A 141 -16.27 -9.39 -4.23
N ARG A 142 -16.96 -8.27 -4.44
CA ARG A 142 -17.38 -7.83 -5.78
C ARG A 142 -16.18 -7.54 -6.68
N GLN A 143 -15.16 -6.85 -6.17
CA GLN A 143 -13.96 -6.49 -6.92
C GLN A 143 -13.16 -7.74 -7.34
N ALA A 144 -12.95 -8.67 -6.42
CA ALA A 144 -12.27 -9.94 -6.73
C ALA A 144 -13.03 -10.75 -7.81
N ALA A 145 -14.36 -10.83 -7.71
CA ALA A 145 -15.19 -11.50 -8.71
C ALA A 145 -15.14 -10.80 -10.07
N TYR A 146 -15.15 -9.46 -10.08
CA TYR A 146 -15.08 -8.66 -11.30
C TYR A 146 -13.74 -8.85 -12.03
N ILE A 147 -12.62 -8.73 -11.30
CA ILE A 147 -11.27 -8.96 -11.84
C ILE A 147 -11.14 -10.38 -12.38
N ALA A 148 -11.60 -11.39 -11.63
CA ALA A 148 -11.55 -12.78 -12.09
C ALA A 148 -12.37 -13.02 -13.36
N HIS A 149 -13.52 -12.35 -13.51
CA HIS A 149 -14.37 -12.50 -14.68
C HIS A 149 -13.80 -11.81 -15.92
N LYS A 150 -13.38 -10.55 -15.78
CA LYS A 150 -12.91 -9.70 -16.89
C LYS A 150 -11.44 -9.94 -17.25
N GLY A 151 -10.62 -10.27 -16.27
CA GLY A 151 -9.18 -10.36 -16.40
C GLY A 151 -8.65 -11.75 -16.69
N ALA A 152 -9.48 -12.80 -16.68
CA ALA A 152 -9.03 -14.16 -16.93
C ALA A 152 -8.43 -14.31 -18.35
N PRO A 153 -7.36 -15.13 -18.52
CA PRO A 153 -6.65 -15.88 -17.49
C PRO A 153 -5.50 -15.09 -16.82
N PHE A 154 -5.36 -13.78 -17.10
CA PHE A 154 -4.16 -13.02 -16.79
C PHE A 154 -4.20 -12.27 -15.46
N ALA A 155 -5.38 -11.92 -14.94
CA ALA A 155 -5.52 -11.08 -13.77
C ALA A 155 -6.39 -11.72 -12.68
N LEU A 156 -5.94 -11.61 -11.43
CA LEU A 156 -6.62 -12.12 -10.24
C LEU A 156 -6.39 -11.19 -9.04
N MET A 157 -7.41 -11.00 -8.19
CA MET A 157 -7.22 -10.39 -6.87
C MET A 157 -6.85 -11.46 -5.84
N VAL A 158 -5.79 -11.22 -5.08
CA VAL A 158 -5.22 -12.12 -4.07
C VAL A 158 -4.78 -11.31 -2.85
N PRO A 159 -5.10 -11.70 -1.60
CA PRO A 159 -5.94 -12.83 -1.24
C PRO A 159 -7.42 -12.64 -1.65
N ARG A 160 -8.13 -13.74 -1.86
CA ARG A 160 -9.55 -13.69 -2.27
C ARG A 160 -10.49 -13.52 -1.08
N GLY A 161 -11.70 -13.03 -1.34
CA GLY A 161 -12.80 -13.08 -0.37
C GLY A 161 -12.66 -12.14 0.85
N GLY A 162 -11.71 -11.19 0.81
CA GLY A 162 -11.38 -10.34 1.96
C GLY A 162 -10.55 -11.08 3.03
N CYS A 163 -9.92 -12.20 2.66
CA CYS A 163 -9.03 -12.92 3.55
C CYS A 163 -7.73 -12.14 3.80
N PRO A 164 -7.13 -12.23 5.00
CA PRO A 164 -5.88 -11.52 5.30
C PRO A 164 -4.65 -12.05 4.55
N GLY A 165 -4.71 -13.28 4.03
CA GLY A 165 -3.54 -14.02 3.58
C GLY A 165 -2.68 -14.53 4.75
N PRO A 166 -1.42 -14.92 4.52
CA PRO A 166 -0.72 -14.87 3.24
C PRO A 166 -1.26 -15.90 2.24
N GLU A 167 -1.44 -15.47 1.00
CA GLU A 167 -1.45 -16.36 -0.17
C GLU A 167 -0.10 -16.18 -0.90
N TYR A 168 0.35 -17.19 -1.64
CA TYR A 168 1.63 -17.10 -2.35
C TYR A 168 1.58 -17.82 -3.70
N VAL A 169 2.50 -17.41 -4.57
CA VAL A 169 2.83 -18.10 -5.82
C VAL A 169 4.34 -18.19 -5.97
N ASP A 170 4.80 -19.22 -6.66
CA ASP A 170 6.22 -19.42 -7.00
C ASP A 170 6.37 -19.20 -8.51
N PRO A 171 6.44 -17.93 -8.98
CA PRO A 171 6.40 -17.63 -10.41
C PRO A 171 7.65 -18.13 -11.15
N SER A 172 8.70 -18.49 -10.42
CA SER A 172 9.95 -19.07 -10.92
C SER A 172 10.64 -19.96 -9.88
N PRO A 173 11.65 -20.76 -10.25
CA PRO A 173 12.45 -21.55 -9.32
C PRO A 173 13.18 -20.74 -8.23
N HIS A 174 13.44 -19.45 -8.46
CA HIS A 174 14.23 -18.59 -7.57
C HIS A 174 13.41 -17.49 -6.86
N LEU A 175 12.12 -17.34 -7.17
CA LEU A 175 11.25 -16.36 -6.53
C LEU A 175 9.98 -16.99 -5.95
N ARG A 176 9.64 -16.59 -4.72
CA ARG A 176 8.31 -16.70 -4.12
C ARG A 176 7.72 -15.31 -3.92
N LEU A 177 6.50 -15.10 -4.40
CA LEU A 177 5.71 -13.89 -4.16
C LEU A 177 4.62 -14.18 -3.12
N VAL A 178 4.65 -13.48 -1.99
CA VAL A 178 3.68 -13.61 -0.89
C VAL A 178 2.83 -12.35 -0.82
N MET A 179 1.50 -12.51 -0.87
CA MET A 179 0.52 -11.40 -0.91
C MET A 179 -0.33 -11.38 0.37
N LEU A 180 -0.50 -10.18 0.92
CA LEU A 180 -1.23 -9.92 2.15
C LEU A 180 -2.30 -8.84 1.94
N ASP A 181 -3.48 -9.05 2.51
CA ASP A 181 -4.46 -7.97 2.70
C ASP A 181 -4.15 -7.29 4.04
N THR A 182 -3.37 -6.21 3.97
CA THR A 182 -3.01 -5.41 5.15
C THR A 182 -4.16 -4.55 5.65
N GLN A 183 -5.13 -4.18 4.79
CA GLN A 183 -6.29 -3.42 5.24
C GLN A 183 -7.15 -4.26 6.19
N TRP A 184 -7.22 -5.58 5.99
CA TRP A 184 -7.87 -6.49 6.92
C TRP A 184 -7.44 -6.23 8.37
N TRP A 185 -6.16 -5.98 8.64
CA TRP A 185 -5.63 -5.80 10.01
C TRP A 185 -6.12 -4.54 10.71
N VAL A 186 -6.31 -3.48 9.94
CA VAL A 186 -6.62 -2.14 10.42
C VAL A 186 -8.10 -1.78 10.23
N HIS A 187 -8.87 -2.61 9.53
CA HIS A 187 -10.29 -2.37 9.26
C HIS A 187 -11.15 -2.49 10.51
N ASP A 188 -12.06 -1.53 10.69
CA ASP A 188 -12.97 -1.41 11.84
C ASP A 188 -14.26 -2.20 11.72
N TYR A 189 -14.68 -2.52 10.49
CA TYR A 189 -15.98 -3.12 10.25
C TYR A 189 -15.88 -4.62 9.98
N ALA A 190 -17.01 -5.19 9.55
CA ALA A 190 -17.13 -6.61 9.27
C ALA A 190 -16.04 -7.07 8.30
N ARG A 191 -15.37 -8.15 8.69
CA ARG A 191 -14.34 -8.85 7.92
C ARG A 191 -14.33 -10.31 8.38
N PRO A 192 -13.78 -11.25 7.58
CA PRO A 192 -13.67 -12.63 8.03
C PRO A 192 -12.70 -12.72 9.21
N HIS A 193 -13.16 -13.15 10.39
CA HIS A 193 -12.36 -13.08 11.62
C HIS A 193 -12.53 -14.26 12.60
N ASP A 194 -13.32 -15.26 12.24
CA ASP A 194 -13.59 -16.43 13.09
C ASP A 194 -13.53 -17.75 12.30
N SER A 195 -13.71 -18.86 13.01
CA SER A 195 -13.61 -20.21 12.46
C SER A 195 -14.71 -20.58 11.45
N THR A 196 -15.76 -19.75 11.32
CA THR A 196 -16.79 -19.92 10.28
C THR A 196 -16.37 -19.31 8.94
N SER A 197 -15.29 -18.52 8.94
CA SER A 197 -14.73 -17.95 7.71
C SER A 197 -14.19 -19.02 6.77
N ALA A 198 -14.37 -18.80 5.46
CA ALA A 198 -13.74 -19.61 4.42
C ALA A 198 -12.22 -19.36 4.27
N CYS A 199 -11.67 -18.39 5.01
CA CYS A 199 -10.25 -18.05 4.95
C CYS A 199 -9.38 -19.08 5.70
N ALA A 200 -8.25 -19.44 5.11
CA ALA A 200 -7.25 -20.30 5.78
C ALA A 200 -6.68 -19.66 7.06
N THR A 201 -6.70 -18.34 7.14
CA THR A 201 -6.27 -17.53 8.27
C THR A 201 -7.36 -16.49 8.57
N TYR A 202 -7.71 -16.33 9.84
CA TYR A 202 -8.76 -15.40 10.27
C TYR A 202 -8.45 -14.73 11.61
N THR A 203 -7.30 -15.01 12.22
CA THR A 203 -6.81 -14.28 13.39
C THR A 203 -5.40 -13.73 13.12
N PRO A 204 -4.98 -12.62 13.76
CA PRO A 204 -3.62 -12.09 13.61
C PRO A 204 -2.52 -13.13 13.84
N SER A 205 -2.65 -13.97 14.88
CA SER A 205 -1.67 -15.00 15.20
C SER A 205 -1.60 -16.08 14.12
N MET A 206 -2.73 -16.48 13.52
CA MET A 206 -2.73 -17.40 12.38
C MET A 206 -2.03 -16.82 11.17
N VAL A 207 -2.25 -15.52 10.87
CA VAL A 207 -1.58 -14.84 9.75
C VAL A 207 -0.08 -14.80 9.97
N VAL A 208 0.39 -14.41 11.16
CA VAL A 208 1.82 -14.38 11.52
C VAL A 208 2.45 -15.77 11.40
N ASN A 209 1.80 -16.79 11.96
CA ASN A 209 2.29 -18.16 11.88
C ASN A 209 2.33 -18.67 10.44
N ALA A 210 1.32 -18.36 9.63
CA ALA A 210 1.30 -18.70 8.22
C ALA A 210 2.39 -17.97 7.43
N LEU A 211 2.61 -16.68 7.68
CA LEU A 211 3.67 -15.89 7.04
C LEU A 211 5.04 -16.46 7.36
N ASN A 212 5.31 -16.75 8.64
CA ASN A 212 6.55 -17.41 9.05
C ASN A 212 6.75 -18.74 8.31
N ARG A 213 5.70 -19.56 8.19
CA ARG A 213 5.77 -20.81 7.40
C ARG A 213 6.06 -20.56 5.92
N GLN A 214 5.49 -19.52 5.29
CA GLN A 214 5.78 -19.22 3.89
C GLN A 214 7.23 -18.80 3.66
N LEU A 215 7.82 -18.06 4.60
CA LEU A 215 9.23 -17.69 4.55
C LEU A 215 10.12 -18.92 4.77
N LEU A 216 9.87 -19.71 5.81
CA LEU A 216 10.71 -20.87 6.14
C LEU A 216 10.67 -21.96 5.05
N SER A 217 9.50 -22.17 4.43
CA SER A 217 9.32 -23.17 3.37
C SER A 217 9.73 -22.70 1.97
N ALA A 218 10.29 -21.50 1.81
CA ALA A 218 10.69 -20.97 0.50
C ALA A 218 11.87 -21.73 -0.14
N GLY A 219 12.60 -22.55 0.64
CA GLY A 219 13.82 -23.22 0.17
C GLY A 219 14.89 -22.18 -0.19
N ASP A 220 15.49 -22.32 -1.37
CA ASP A 220 16.50 -21.38 -1.89
C ASP A 220 15.90 -20.16 -2.61
N ARG A 221 14.57 -20.05 -2.68
CA ARG A 221 13.90 -18.90 -3.32
C ARG A 221 14.14 -17.63 -2.50
N HIS A 222 14.35 -16.53 -3.22
CA HIS A 222 14.10 -15.21 -2.68
C HIS A 222 12.61 -15.03 -2.44
N VAL A 223 12.25 -14.36 -1.36
CA VAL A 223 10.86 -14.07 -1.03
C VAL A 223 10.60 -12.58 -1.17
N VAL A 224 9.61 -12.22 -1.97
CA VAL A 224 9.06 -10.86 -2.00
C VAL A 224 7.70 -10.91 -1.31
N VAL A 225 7.52 -10.05 -0.33
CA VAL A 225 6.24 -9.88 0.37
C VAL A 225 5.60 -8.58 -0.10
N VAL A 226 4.32 -8.62 -0.43
CA VAL A 226 3.56 -7.45 -0.86
C VAL A 226 2.33 -7.26 0.04
N GLY A 227 2.07 -6.00 0.40
CA GLY A 227 0.95 -5.57 1.22
C GLY A 227 0.66 -4.10 0.94
N HIS A 228 -0.56 -3.63 1.10
CA HIS A 228 -0.88 -2.23 0.78
C HIS A 228 -0.21 -1.22 1.74
N HIS A 229 -0.21 -1.49 3.05
CA HIS A 229 0.34 -0.59 4.06
C HIS A 229 1.87 -0.76 4.22
N PRO A 230 2.65 0.34 4.30
CA PRO A 230 4.10 0.29 4.42
C PRO A 230 4.59 -0.05 5.82
N LEU A 231 5.72 -0.77 5.91
CA LEU A 231 6.46 -1.00 7.16
C LEU A 231 7.35 0.18 7.57
N ALA A 232 7.57 1.14 6.69
CA ALA A 232 8.24 2.40 6.97
C ALA A 232 7.84 3.38 5.87
N SER A 233 7.54 4.63 6.22
CA SER A 233 7.15 5.65 5.24
C SER A 233 7.80 6.98 5.54
N GLY A 234 8.47 7.54 4.54
CA GLY A 234 8.91 8.93 4.50
C GLY A 234 7.82 9.89 3.99
N GLY A 235 6.62 9.39 3.71
CA GLY A 235 5.50 10.15 3.16
C GLY A 235 4.53 10.68 4.20
N THR A 236 3.39 11.18 3.73
CA THR A 236 2.35 11.82 4.55
C THR A 236 1.71 10.88 5.57
N HIS A 237 1.56 9.58 5.24
CA HIS A 237 1.08 8.53 6.14
C HIS A 237 2.10 8.15 7.23
N GLY A 238 3.39 8.49 7.01
CA GLY A 238 4.43 8.49 8.03
C GLY A 238 4.51 9.80 8.83
N GLY A 239 3.57 10.73 8.61
CA GLY A 239 3.54 12.03 9.29
C GLY A 239 4.54 13.06 8.73
N ASN A 240 5.15 12.79 7.57
CA ASN A 240 6.11 13.69 6.92
C ASN A 240 5.41 14.56 5.87
N LEU A 241 4.72 15.61 6.31
CA LEU A 241 3.99 16.52 5.42
C LEU A 241 4.78 17.78 5.01
N GLY A 242 6.05 17.90 5.44
CA GLY A 242 6.88 19.08 5.17
C GLY A 242 6.32 20.36 5.78
N TRP A 243 6.96 21.50 5.49
CA TRP A 243 6.49 22.81 5.95
C TRP A 243 5.13 23.17 5.32
N GLU A 244 4.84 22.63 4.14
CA GLU A 244 3.57 22.81 3.43
C GLU A 244 2.40 22.19 4.19
N GLY A 245 2.58 21.04 4.84
CA GLY A 245 1.54 20.43 5.68
C GLY A 245 1.17 21.28 6.89
N HIS A 246 2.19 21.90 7.50
CA HIS A 246 2.00 22.80 8.62
C HIS A 246 1.28 24.07 8.21
N LEU A 247 1.66 24.67 7.07
CA LEU A 247 1.16 25.98 6.67
C LEU A 247 -0.08 25.92 5.78
N PHE A 248 -0.24 24.91 4.93
CA PHE A 248 -1.28 24.82 3.89
C PHE A 248 -2.00 23.45 3.89
N PRO A 249 -2.67 23.06 4.99
CA PRO A 249 -3.25 21.72 5.13
C PRO A 249 -4.31 21.37 4.07
N LEU A 250 -5.01 22.36 3.53
CA LEU A 250 -6.04 22.14 2.50
C LEU A 250 -5.46 21.63 1.18
N ARG A 251 -4.13 21.72 0.98
CA ARG A 251 -3.45 21.11 -0.17
C ARG A 251 -3.52 19.58 -0.17
N ALA A 252 -3.75 18.96 0.99
CA ALA A 252 -4.03 17.53 1.09
C ALA A 252 -5.37 17.14 0.47
N ILE A 253 -6.34 18.06 0.41
CA ILE A 253 -7.66 17.86 -0.20
C ILE A 253 -7.62 18.28 -1.67
N ASN A 254 -7.01 19.43 -1.96
CA ASN A 254 -6.84 19.95 -3.30
C ASN A 254 -5.54 20.75 -3.40
N ARG A 255 -4.59 20.27 -4.20
CA ARG A 255 -3.25 20.83 -4.34
C ARG A 255 -3.22 22.33 -4.72
N LYS A 256 -4.31 22.87 -5.28
CA LYS A 256 -4.45 24.29 -5.66
C LYS A 256 -4.82 25.22 -4.48
N LEU A 257 -5.24 24.68 -3.34
CA LEU A 257 -5.68 25.47 -2.18
C LEU A 257 -4.50 25.96 -1.33
N TRP A 258 -3.84 27.03 -1.77
CA TRP A 258 -2.77 27.73 -1.04
C TRP A 258 -3.32 28.68 0.03
N ILE A 259 -4.13 28.16 0.94
CA ILE A 259 -4.75 28.93 2.02
C ILE A 259 -3.94 28.69 3.31
N PRO A 260 -3.23 29.69 3.85
CA PRO A 260 -2.38 29.50 5.02
C PRO A 260 -3.22 29.30 6.28
N LEU A 261 -3.13 28.12 6.88
CA LEU A 261 -3.77 27.74 8.13
C LEU A 261 -2.75 27.09 9.09
N PRO A 262 -1.71 27.81 9.55
CA PRO A 262 -0.55 27.25 10.26
C PRO A 262 -0.90 26.43 11.52
N LEU A 263 -1.91 26.87 12.29
CA LEU A 263 -2.36 26.16 13.49
C LEU A 263 -3.12 24.88 13.14
N VAL A 264 -4.04 24.96 12.17
CA VAL A 264 -4.82 23.80 11.71
C VAL A 264 -3.92 22.79 11.02
N GLY A 265 -2.96 23.24 10.22
CA GLY A 265 -2.04 22.37 9.50
C GLY A 265 -0.99 21.73 10.40
N SER A 266 -0.49 22.46 11.40
CA SER A 266 0.35 21.85 12.43
C SER A 266 -0.43 20.83 13.26
N TYR A 267 -1.66 21.14 13.65
CA TYR A 267 -2.53 20.18 14.35
C TYR A 267 -2.83 18.94 13.49
N TYR A 268 -3.17 19.11 12.22
CA TYR A 268 -3.38 18.02 11.26
C TYR A 268 -2.13 17.14 11.10
N THR A 269 -0.96 17.76 10.91
CA THR A 269 0.32 17.06 10.73
C THR A 269 0.70 16.30 12.01
N LEU A 270 0.59 16.95 13.18
CA LEU A 270 0.85 16.32 14.47
C LEU A 270 -0.13 15.18 14.77
N ASN A 271 -1.42 15.33 14.46
CA ASN A 271 -2.41 14.27 14.65
C ASN A 271 -2.08 13.03 13.80
N ARG A 272 -1.64 13.22 12.55
CA ARG A 272 -1.21 12.09 11.71
C ARG A 272 0.09 11.45 12.22
N GLN A 273 1.05 12.25 12.67
CA GLN A 273 2.25 11.75 13.36
C GLN A 273 1.92 10.96 14.64
N GLN A 274 0.83 11.31 15.32
CA GLN A 274 0.35 10.63 16.52
C GLN A 274 -0.61 9.46 16.24
N GLY A 275 -0.87 9.11 14.98
CA GLY A 275 -1.68 7.94 14.63
C GLY A 275 -3.18 8.17 14.74
N SER A 276 -3.67 9.34 14.28
CA SER A 276 -5.10 9.67 14.28
C SER A 276 -5.99 8.70 13.49
N SER A 277 -5.39 7.90 12.62
CA SER A 277 -6.03 6.82 11.88
C SER A 277 -5.17 5.57 11.94
N ASP A 278 -5.79 4.40 11.99
CA ASP A 278 -5.09 3.11 11.84
C ASP A 278 -4.54 2.89 10.42
N GLN A 279 -4.74 3.86 9.51
CA GLN A 279 -4.06 3.96 8.22
C GLN A 279 -2.66 4.60 8.32
N ASP A 280 -2.44 5.44 9.34
CA ASP A 280 -1.15 6.09 9.58
C ASP A 280 -0.18 5.10 10.26
N ILE A 281 1.12 5.32 10.08
CA ILE A 281 2.16 4.47 10.67
C ILE A 281 2.06 4.35 12.19
N ALA A 282 1.70 5.45 12.86
CA ALA A 282 1.57 5.52 14.31
C ALA A 282 0.21 5.00 14.83
N GLY A 283 -0.70 4.57 13.94
CA GLY A 283 -1.99 4.02 14.32
C GLY A 283 -1.83 2.71 15.14
N PRO A 284 -2.53 2.52 16.26
CA PRO A 284 -2.32 1.36 17.14
C PRO A 284 -2.47 -0.02 16.47
N ARG A 285 -3.42 -0.20 15.54
CA ARG A 285 -3.57 -1.48 14.80
C ARG A 285 -2.47 -1.66 13.77
N ASN A 286 -2.09 -0.58 13.07
CA ASN A 286 -1.01 -0.60 12.10
C ASN A 286 0.32 -0.92 12.79
N GLU A 287 0.60 -0.27 13.92
CA GLU A 287 1.78 -0.56 14.74
C GLU A 287 1.82 -2.03 15.17
N ARG A 288 0.69 -2.59 15.63
CA ARG A 288 0.62 -4.02 15.99
C ARG A 288 0.90 -4.93 14.79
N MET A 289 0.32 -4.64 13.63
CA MET A 289 0.59 -5.38 12.39
C MET A 289 2.07 -5.30 12.00
N ARG A 290 2.63 -4.09 11.96
CA ARG A 290 4.03 -3.85 11.61
C ARG A 290 4.98 -4.57 12.55
N ARG A 291 4.80 -4.44 13.87
CA ARG A 291 5.61 -5.16 14.87
C ARG A 291 5.50 -6.67 14.68
N ALA A 292 4.31 -7.19 14.39
CA ALA A 292 4.13 -8.62 14.12
C ALA A 292 4.89 -9.08 12.87
N PHE A 293 4.91 -8.28 11.79
CA PHE A 293 5.67 -8.58 10.58
C PHE A 293 7.17 -8.43 10.79
N GLU A 294 7.63 -7.39 11.50
CA GLU A 294 9.03 -7.18 11.88
C GLU A 294 9.59 -8.37 12.66
N LEU A 295 8.81 -8.93 13.60
CA LEU A 295 9.19 -10.13 14.34
C LEU A 295 9.37 -11.35 13.42
N VAL A 296 8.48 -11.54 12.44
CA VAL A 296 8.61 -12.64 11.46
C VAL A 296 9.82 -12.42 10.55
N PHE A 297 10.04 -11.18 10.08
CA PHE A 297 11.12 -10.83 9.17
C PHE A 297 12.50 -10.82 9.86
N ALA A 298 12.55 -10.69 11.19
CA ALA A 298 13.77 -10.88 11.96
C ALA A 298 14.28 -12.32 11.91
N LEU A 299 13.38 -13.32 11.79
CA LEU A 299 13.76 -14.74 11.70
C LEU A 299 14.25 -15.11 10.29
N ARG A 300 13.56 -14.63 9.26
CA ARG A 300 13.99 -14.76 7.86
C ARG A 300 13.61 -13.50 7.10
N LYS A 301 14.61 -12.76 6.66
CA LYS A 301 14.39 -11.49 5.93
C LYS A 301 13.87 -11.80 4.52
N PRO A 302 12.73 -11.23 4.12
CA PRO A 302 12.36 -11.22 2.70
C PRO A 302 13.40 -10.40 1.92
N LEU A 303 13.54 -10.67 0.63
CA LEU A 303 14.36 -9.87 -0.27
C LEU A 303 13.80 -8.43 -0.36
N VAL A 304 12.46 -8.31 -0.48
CA VAL A 304 11.73 -7.05 -0.53
C VAL A 304 10.41 -7.18 0.22
N TYR A 305 10.03 -6.12 0.94
CA TYR A 305 8.64 -5.84 1.29
C TYR A 305 8.18 -4.63 0.48
N ALA A 306 7.13 -4.77 -0.34
CA ALA A 306 6.61 -3.69 -1.17
C ALA A 306 5.19 -3.27 -0.79
N ALA A 307 4.92 -1.97 -0.85
CA ALA A 307 3.65 -1.35 -0.47
C ALA A 307 3.29 -0.15 -1.32
N GLY A 308 1.98 0.16 -1.39
CA GLY A 308 1.41 1.24 -2.22
C GLY A 308 1.10 2.53 -1.45
N HIS A 309 0.60 2.41 -0.21
CA HIS A 309 0.08 3.48 0.65
C HIS A 309 1.17 4.42 1.22
#